data_AF-A0A1I4X258-F1
#
_entry.id   AF-A0A1I4X258-F1
#
_cell.length_a   1.000
_cell.length_b   1.000
_cell.length_c   1.000
_cell.angle_alpha   90.00
_cell.angle_beta   90.00
_cell.angle_gamma   90.00
#
_symmetry.space_group_name_H-M   'P 1'
#
loop_
_entity.id
_entity.type
_entity.pdbx_description
1 polymer ?
#
loop_
_entity_poly.entity_id
_entity_poly.type
_entity_poly.pdbx_seq_one_letter_code
_entity_poly.pdbx_strand_id
1 'polypeptide(L)'
;MIRVYFNPDYTLGFPLTGEEVKIENLQHIADVDTSDLREAFEICQNEDLPWVSREEVTPDPLVADGTRSVAPGDVLELDGEWFLVGPADFQRI
;
A
#
# COMPACT_ATOMS: atom_id res chain seq x y z
N MET A 1 -6.09 -4.44 11.20
CA MET A 1 -6.35 -4.41 9.75
C MET A 1 -5.66 -3.19 9.20
N ILE A 2 -4.89 -3.37 8.14
CA ILE A 2 -4.20 -2.31 7.42
C ILE A 2 -4.88 -2.14 6.08
N ARG A 3 -5.16 -0.90 5.69
CA ARG A 3 -5.65 -0.61 4.35
C ARG A 3 -4.52 -0.12 3.47
N VAL A 4 -4.49 -0.59 2.24
CA VAL A 4 -3.46 -0.27 1.26
C VAL A 4 -4.04 0.69 0.24
N TYR A 5 -3.25 1.71 -0.07
CA TYR A 5 -3.60 2.75 -1.02
C TYR A 5 -2.50 2.96 -2.06
N PHE A 6 -2.90 3.09 -3.31
CA PHE A 6 -2.05 3.58 -4.38
C PHE A 6 -2.05 5.10 -4.39
N ASN A 7 -0.86 5.69 -4.46
CA ASN A 7 -0.71 7.11 -4.75
C ASN A 7 -0.40 7.33 -6.24
N PRO A 8 -1.36 7.81 -7.06
CA PRO A 8 -1.13 8.04 -8.48
C PRO A 8 -0.16 9.20 -8.78
N ASP A 9 0.08 10.09 -7.82
CA ASP A 9 1.02 11.20 -7.97
C ASP A 9 2.48 10.77 -7.75
N TYR A 10 2.70 9.58 -7.16
CA TYR A 10 4.05 9.06 -6.98
C TYR A 10 4.65 8.62 -8.31
N THR A 11 5.88 9.06 -8.58
CA THR A 11 6.68 8.57 -9.71
C THR A 11 8.12 8.35 -9.29
N LEU A 12 8.81 7.40 -9.93
CA LEU A 12 10.24 7.15 -9.68
C LEU A 12 11.13 8.37 -9.97
N GLY A 13 10.68 9.29 -10.83
CA GLY A 13 11.39 10.53 -11.14
C GLY A 13 11.17 11.65 -10.12
N PHE A 14 10.08 11.57 -9.35
CA PHE A 14 9.69 12.53 -8.32
C PHE A 14 9.19 11.76 -7.09
N PRO A 15 10.11 11.19 -6.29
CA PRO A 15 9.72 10.48 -5.08
C PRO A 15 9.07 11.46 -4.12
N LEU A 16 7.84 11.16 -3.71
CA LEU A 16 7.11 11.99 -2.76
C LEU A 16 7.74 11.85 -1.37
N THR A 17 7.86 12.98 -0.69
CA THR A 17 8.07 13.02 0.75
C THR A 17 6.73 13.13 1.46
N GLY A 18 6.68 12.78 2.76
CA GLY A 18 5.41 12.69 3.48
C GLY A 18 4.52 13.94 3.44
N GLU A 19 5.12 15.14 3.35
CA GLU A 19 4.41 16.42 3.26
C GLU A 19 3.70 16.66 1.91
N GLU A 20 4.06 15.89 0.88
CA GLU A 20 3.54 16.05 -0.49
C GLU A 20 2.36 15.09 -0.77
N VAL A 21 2.11 14.13 0.12
CA VAL A 21 1.03 13.17 -0.04
C VAL A 21 -0.31 13.82 0.26
N LYS A 22 -1.20 13.81 -0.73
CA LYS A 22 -2.58 14.28 -0.59
C LYS A 22 -3.51 13.10 -0.42
N ILE A 23 -4.08 12.94 0.77
CA ILE A 23 -4.96 11.82 1.11
C ILE A 23 -6.15 11.75 0.15
N GLU A 24 -6.66 12.89 -0.34
CA GLU A 24 -7.77 12.93 -1.31
C GLU A 24 -7.45 12.29 -2.67
N ASN A 25 -6.17 12.12 -3.01
CA ASN A 25 -5.73 11.52 -4.28
C ASN A 25 -5.46 10.02 -4.17
N LEU A 26 -5.45 9.47 -2.95
CA LEU A 26 -5.16 8.07 -2.70
C LEU A 26 -6.30 7.19 -3.18
N GLN A 27 -5.95 6.09 -3.85
CA GLN A 27 -6.90 5.09 -4.32
C GLN A 27 -6.79 3.86 -3.44
N HIS A 28 -7.89 3.49 -2.79
CA HIS A 28 -7.96 2.24 -2.04
C HIS A 28 -7.79 1.04 -2.97
N ILE A 29 -6.99 0.06 -2.55
CA ILE A 29 -6.64 -1.08 -3.41
C ILE A 29 -6.68 -2.44 -2.70
N ALA A 30 -6.60 -2.49 -1.37
CA ALA A 30 -6.77 -3.73 -0.60
C ALA A 30 -6.93 -3.47 0.90
N ASP A 31 -7.66 -4.35 1.57
CA ASP A 31 -7.61 -4.51 3.02
C ASP A 31 -6.72 -5.73 3.37
N VAL A 32 -5.87 -5.62 4.38
CA VAL A 32 -4.99 -6.70 4.86
C VAL A 32 -5.25 -6.98 6.34
N ASP A 33 -5.54 -8.23 6.69
CA ASP A 33 -5.86 -8.64 8.07
C ASP A 33 -4.61 -8.83 8.95
N THR A 34 -3.86 -7.75 9.12
CA THR A 34 -2.76 -7.63 10.10
C THR A 34 -2.76 -6.23 10.72
N SER A 35 -1.98 -6.05 11.77
CA SER A 35 -1.67 -4.77 12.40
C SER A 35 -0.20 -4.37 12.26
N ASP A 36 0.62 -5.21 11.62
CA ASP A 36 2.04 -4.94 11.39
C ASP A 36 2.25 -4.39 9.97
N LEU A 37 2.74 -3.15 9.86
CA LEU A 37 2.99 -2.48 8.58
C LEU A 37 3.96 -3.26 7.70
N ARG A 38 4.98 -3.87 8.32
CA ARG A 38 5.98 -4.64 7.60
C ARG A 38 5.40 -5.93 7.06
N GLU A 39 4.61 -6.62 7.86
CA GLU A 39 3.91 -7.83 7.43
C GLU A 39 2.93 -7.54 6.29
N ALA A 40 2.12 -6.49 6.40
CA ALA A 40 1.21 -6.07 5.33
C ALA A 40 1.97 -5.76 4.03
N PHE A 41 3.09 -5.04 4.12
CA PHE A 41 3.95 -4.76 2.97
C PHE A 41 4.48 -6.06 2.33
N GLU A 42 4.96 -7.01 3.13
CA GLU A 42 5.52 -8.28 2.65
C GLU A 42 4.46 -9.18 2.02
N ILE A 43 3.28 -9.30 2.63
CA ILE A 43 2.15 -10.06 2.06
C ILE A 43 1.74 -9.49 0.70
N CYS A 44 1.78 -8.15 0.57
CA CYS A 44 1.42 -7.45 -0.66
C CYS A 44 2.61 -7.19 -1.61
N GLN A 45 3.79 -7.75 -1.35
CA GLN A 45 4.83 -7.83 -2.38
C GLN A 45 4.44 -8.85 -3.45
N ASN A 46 4.70 -8.52 -4.71
CA ASN A 46 4.49 -9.46 -5.81
C ASN A 46 5.77 -10.29 -6.01
N GLU A 47 5.94 -11.32 -5.17
CA GLU A 47 7.00 -12.34 -5.29
C GLU A 47 6.59 -13.43 -6.31
N ASP A 48 6.11 -13.03 -7.49
CA ASP A 48 5.47 -13.91 -8.49
C ASP A 48 4.19 -14.62 -8.00
N LEU A 49 3.56 -14.08 -6.97
CA LEU A 49 2.33 -14.59 -6.37
C LEU A 49 1.29 -13.46 -6.26
N PRO A 50 0.07 -13.62 -6.82
CA PRO A 50 -0.95 -12.59 -6.74
C PRO A 50 -1.53 -12.48 -5.33
N TRP A 51 -1.97 -11.29 -4.94
CA TRP A 51 -2.55 -11.03 -3.63
C TRP A 51 -3.75 -11.93 -3.31
N VAL A 52 -4.57 -12.26 -4.31
CA VAL A 52 -5.76 -13.12 -4.15
C VAL A 52 -5.45 -14.55 -3.68
N SER A 53 -4.19 -15.00 -3.75
CA SER A 53 -3.83 -16.31 -3.17
C SER A 53 -3.50 -16.24 -1.68
N ARG A 54 -3.47 -15.04 -1.09
CA ARG A 54 -3.27 -14.81 0.34
C ARG A 54 -4.64 -14.66 0.99
N GLU A 55 -4.93 -15.45 2.03
CA GLU A 55 -6.23 -15.40 2.72
C GLU A 55 -6.39 -14.11 3.54
N GLU A 56 -5.27 -13.49 3.91
CA GLU A 56 -5.18 -12.27 4.70
C GLU A 56 -5.50 -11.01 3.87
N VAL A 57 -5.54 -11.10 2.54
CA VAL A 57 -5.75 -9.94 1.65
C VAL A 57 -7.13 -9.98 1.04
N THR A 58 -7.84 -8.86 1.15
CA THR A 58 -9.08 -8.60 0.41
C THR A 58 -8.81 -7.47 -0.59
N PRO A 59 -8.47 -7.76 -1.86
CA PRO A 59 -8.22 -6.74 -2.86
C PRO A 59 -9.48 -5.96 -3.22
N ASP A 60 -9.31 -4.68 -3.53
CA ASP A 60 -10.35 -3.87 -4.14
C ASP A 60 -10.67 -4.38 -5.55
N PRO A 61 -11.94 -4.40 -6.00
CA PRO A 61 -12.32 -4.82 -7.35
C PRO A 61 -11.61 -4.09 -8.50
N LEU A 62 -11.07 -2.89 -8.25
CA LEU A 62 -10.30 -2.14 -9.24
C LEU A 62 -8.91 -2.72 -9.50
N VAL A 63 -8.38 -3.52 -8.56
CA VAL A 63 -7.12 -4.25 -8.72
C VAL A 63 -7.41 -5.58 -9.42
N ALA A 64 -7.67 -5.51 -10.73
CA ALA A 64 -8.00 -6.67 -11.56
C ALA A 64 -7.07 -7.86 -11.26
N ASP A 65 -7.68 -9.01 -10.93
CA ASP A 65 -7.03 -10.30 -10.64
C ASP A 65 -6.00 -10.32 -9.48
N GLY A 66 -5.89 -9.25 -8.68
CA GLY A 66 -4.98 -9.20 -7.53
C GLY A 66 -3.49 -9.22 -7.89
N THR A 67 -3.11 -8.78 -9.10
CA THR A 67 -1.72 -8.89 -9.59
C THR A 67 -0.85 -7.65 -9.32
N ARG A 68 -1.36 -6.66 -8.57
CA ARG A 68 -0.58 -5.48 -8.18
C ARG A 68 0.44 -5.83 -7.10
N SER A 69 1.47 -5.00 -6.94
CA SER A 69 2.46 -5.07 -5.87
C SER A 69 2.43 -3.77 -5.07
N VAL A 70 2.69 -3.84 -3.76
CA VAL A 70 2.98 -2.64 -2.98
C VAL A 70 4.38 -2.18 -3.32
N ALA A 71 4.56 -0.88 -3.53
CA ALA A 71 5.85 -0.29 -3.88
C ALA A 71 6.11 0.97 -3.05
N PRO A 72 7.37 1.44 -2.98
CA PRO A 72 7.64 2.79 -2.47
C PRO A 72 6.74 3.82 -3.16
N GLY A 73 6.16 4.73 -2.37
CA GLY A 73 5.15 5.68 -2.82
C GLY A 73 3.71 5.29 -2.49
N ASP A 74 3.44 4.01 -2.25
CA ASP A 74 2.14 3.57 -1.74
C ASP A 74 1.94 4.02 -0.30
N VAL A 75 0.70 4.00 0.17
CA VAL A 75 0.34 4.44 1.51
C VAL A 75 -0.42 3.32 2.22
N LEU A 76 -0.09 3.10 3.49
CA LEU A 76 -0.77 2.19 4.39
C LEU A 76 -1.54 3.00 5.45
N GLU A 77 -2.79 2.64 5.71
CA GLU A 77 -3.58 3.17 6.83
C GLU A 77 -3.63 2.12 7.94
N LEU A 78 -3.28 2.51 9.16
CA LEU A 78 -3.42 1.70 10.37
C LEU A 78 -4.07 2.55 11.47
N ASP A 79 -5.24 2.12 11.94
CA ASP A 79 -5.99 2.78 13.02
C ASP A 79 -6.19 4.30 12.83
N GLY A 80 -6.40 4.74 11.58
CA GLY A 80 -6.58 6.14 11.21
C GLY A 80 -5.28 6.96 11.06
N GLU A 81 -4.11 6.36 11.31
CA GLU A 81 -2.81 6.93 10.97
C GLU A 81 -2.36 6.46 9.58
N TRP A 82 -1.68 7.35 8.85
CA TRP A 82 -1.25 7.12 7.46
C TRP A 82 0.26 6.98 7.40
N PHE A 83 0.73 6.03 6.59
CA PHE A 83 2.14 5.68 6.47
C PHE A 83 2.54 5.58 5.00
N LEU A 84 3.40 6.48 4.55
CA LEU A 84 4.04 6.40 3.24
C LEU A 84 5.08 5.27 3.25
N VAL A 85 4.98 4.37 2.27
CA VAL A 85 5.97 3.33 2.02
C VAL A 85 7.21 3.97 1.40
N GLY A 86 8.30 3.98 2.14
CA GLY A 86 9.62 4.39 1.66
C GLY A 86 10.39 3.23 1.00
N PRO A 87 11.59 3.51 0.47
CA PRO A 87 12.46 2.48 -0.09
C PRO A 87 13.03 1.51 0.97
N ALA A 88 13.09 1.92 2.24
CA ALA A 88 13.66 1.11 3.33
C ALA A 88 12.88 1.22 4.65
N ASP A 89 11.89 2.10 4.75
CA ASP A 89 11.18 2.44 5.96
C ASP A 89 9.72 2.83 5.67
N PHE A 90 8.95 3.09 6.73
CA PHE A 90 7.62 3.67 6.66
C PHE A 90 7.65 5.06 7.31
N GLN A 91 7.12 6.06 6.64
CA GLN A 91 7.05 7.43 7.14
C GLN A 91 5.62 7.77 7.50
N ARG A 92 5.37 8.13 8.76
CA ARG A 92 4.03 8.60 9.17
C ARG A 92 3.76 9.98 8.58
N ILE A 93 2.57 10.18 8.02
CA ILE A 93 2.14 11.40 7.32
C ILE A 93 0.82 11.93 7.88
#